data_AF-A0A7V4G0E5-F1
#
_entry.id   AF-A0A7V4G0E5-F1
#
_cell.length_a   1.000
_cell.length_b   1.000
_cell.length_c   1.000
_cell.angle_alpha   90.00
_cell.angle_beta   90.00
_cell.angle_gamma   90.00
#
_symmetry.space_group_name_H-M   'P 1'
#
loop_
_entity.id
_entity.type
_entity.pdbx_description
1 polymer ?
#
loop_
_entity_poly.entity_id
_entity_poly.type
_entity_poly.pdbx_seq_one_letter_code
_entity_poly.pdbx_strand_id
1 'polypeptide(L)'
;MFTGIHVVESALLDRLPEGVSDMIGDAYVPALLDGARIGSLTMTGYFAEHSTPERYLAGNLALLARPDLLPHPPGPLTGVDSGAQVDASARIVAPVRVAAGAVVEADAVVGPGAVIGSEGRVRAGAKVVRSVVWPGAVAQGEVMGSILTSEGSVFAELTPAPQPT
;
A
#
# COMPACT_ATOMS: atom_id res chain seq x y z
N MET A 1 -13.64 -9.48 7.08
CA MET A 1 -12.18 -9.47 7.17
C MET A 1 -11.80 -9.23 8.62
N PHE A 2 -10.79 -9.93 9.16
CA PHE A 2 -10.25 -9.65 10.49
C PHE A 2 -9.22 -8.52 10.38
N THR A 3 -9.38 -7.45 11.15
CA THR A 3 -8.57 -6.23 11.01
C THR A 3 -7.27 -6.24 11.79
N GLY A 4 -7.09 -7.21 12.71
CA GLY A 4 -5.95 -7.24 13.62
C GLY A 4 -5.95 -6.12 14.67
N ILE A 5 -7.09 -5.44 14.88
CA ILE A 5 -7.26 -4.42 15.92
C ILE A 5 -7.89 -5.09 17.14
N HIS A 6 -7.24 -4.95 18.30
CA HIS A 6 -7.69 -5.54 19.55
C HIS A 6 -7.86 -4.45 20.61
N VAL A 7 -8.94 -4.52 21.38
CA VAL A 7 -9.12 -3.76 22.62
C VAL A 7 -9.13 -4.79 23.74
N VAL A 8 -8.11 -4.73 24.59
CA VAL A 8 -7.86 -5.76 25.62
C VAL A 8 -7.70 -5.12 26.99
N GLU A 9 -8.11 -5.84 28.02
CA GLU A 9 -7.79 -5.50 29.41
C GLU A 9 -6.33 -5.82 29.70
N SER A 10 -5.70 -5.05 30.59
CA SER A 10 -4.30 -5.29 31.00
C SER A 10 -4.09 -6.70 31.55
N ALA A 11 -5.09 -7.24 32.26
CA ALA A 11 -5.04 -8.59 32.82
C ALA A 11 -4.83 -9.70 31.77
N LEU A 12 -5.23 -9.47 30.52
CA LEU A 12 -4.92 -10.42 29.43
C LEU A 12 -3.44 -10.35 29.05
N LEU A 13 -2.84 -9.15 29.08
CA LEU A 13 -1.43 -8.93 28.78
C LEU A 13 -0.53 -9.45 29.89
N ASP A 14 -0.98 -9.43 31.15
CA ASP A 14 -0.26 -9.99 32.31
C ASP A 14 0.01 -11.51 32.18
N ARG A 15 -0.65 -12.18 31.22
CA ARG A 15 -0.42 -13.60 30.91
C ARG A 15 0.76 -13.85 29.96
N LEU A 16 1.21 -12.81 29.25
CA LEU A 16 2.28 -12.96 28.28
C LEU A 16 3.60 -13.24 29.00
N PRO A 17 4.43 -14.18 28.51
CA PRO A 17 5.76 -14.39 29.06
C PRO A 17 6.64 -13.15 28.82
N GLU A 18 7.62 -12.94 29.70
CA GLU A 18 8.64 -11.94 29.45
C GLU A 18 9.47 -12.30 28.19
N GLY A 19 9.76 -11.31 27.36
CA GLY A 19 10.53 -11.50 26.13
C GLY A 19 9.64 -11.81 24.92
N VAL A 20 10.06 -12.79 24.10
CA VAL A 20 9.31 -13.18 22.90
C VAL A 20 8.00 -13.83 23.32
N SER A 21 6.89 -13.28 22.84
CA SER A 21 5.55 -13.77 23.12
C SER A 21 4.67 -13.71 21.88
N ASP A 22 3.68 -14.60 21.82
CA ASP A 22 2.60 -14.60 20.84
C ASP A 22 1.28 -14.29 21.53
N MET A 23 0.65 -13.21 21.11
CA MET A 23 -0.61 -12.76 21.65
C MET A 23 -1.74 -13.80 21.44
N ILE A 24 -1.70 -14.57 20.34
CA ILE A 24 -2.69 -15.63 20.10
C ILE A 24 -2.41 -16.85 20.99
N GLY A 25 -1.22 -17.43 20.86
CA GLY A 25 -0.84 -18.67 21.54
C GLY A 25 -0.65 -18.55 23.05
N ASP A 26 -0.07 -17.44 23.53
CA ASP A 26 0.30 -17.27 24.93
C ASP A 26 -0.78 -16.53 25.75
N ALA A 27 -1.62 -15.70 25.11
CA ALA A 27 -2.69 -14.98 25.81
C ALA A 27 -4.10 -15.48 25.46
N TYR A 28 -4.57 -15.31 24.22
CA TYR A 28 -5.98 -15.60 23.90
C TYR A 28 -6.35 -17.06 24.03
N VAL A 29 -5.57 -17.99 23.47
CA VAL A 29 -5.91 -19.42 23.49
C VAL A 29 -6.03 -19.92 24.94
N PRO A 30 -5.04 -19.69 25.84
CA PRO A 30 -5.17 -20.04 27.24
C PRO A 30 -6.36 -19.37 27.93
N ALA A 31 -6.62 -18.08 27.67
CA ALA A 31 -7.75 -17.38 28.28
C ALA A 31 -9.11 -17.94 27.87
N LEU A 32 -9.27 -18.27 26.59
CA LEU A 32 -10.49 -18.90 26.09
C LEU A 32 -10.69 -20.30 26.69
N LEU A 33 -9.63 -21.08 26.87
CA LEU A 33 -9.69 -22.39 27.53
C LEU A 33 -10.09 -22.28 29.01
N ASP A 34 -9.66 -21.20 29.69
CA ASP A 34 -10.07 -20.87 31.07
C ASP A 34 -11.51 -20.31 31.16
N GLY A 35 -12.21 -20.17 30.03
CA GLY A 35 -13.59 -19.72 29.97
C GLY A 35 -13.78 -18.20 29.76
N ALA A 36 -12.70 -17.47 29.47
CA ALA A 36 -12.83 -16.07 29.04
C ALA A 36 -13.63 -15.97 27.73
N ARG A 37 -14.20 -14.79 27.49
CA ARG A 37 -15.01 -14.52 26.29
C ARG A 37 -14.39 -13.39 25.48
N ILE A 38 -14.50 -13.51 24.16
CA ILE A 38 -14.11 -12.46 23.21
C ILE A 38 -15.38 -11.82 22.66
N GLY A 39 -15.48 -10.51 22.81
CA GLY A 39 -16.45 -9.70 22.08
C GLY A 39 -15.94 -9.41 20.66
N SER A 40 -16.85 -9.15 19.73
CA SER A 40 -16.49 -8.65 18.40
C SER A 40 -17.19 -7.34 18.11
N LEU A 41 -16.51 -6.44 17.42
CA LEU A 41 -17.06 -5.22 16.89
C LEU A 41 -16.90 -5.24 15.37
N THR A 42 -18.02 -5.17 14.65
CA THR A 42 -17.96 -5.00 13.19
C THR A 42 -17.76 -3.52 12.89
N MET A 43 -16.63 -3.19 12.29
CA MET A 43 -16.34 -1.83 11.84
C MET A 43 -16.86 -1.62 10.43
N THR A 44 -17.38 -0.43 10.17
CA THR A 44 -17.76 0.04 8.83
C THR A 44 -16.72 1.05 8.33
N GLY A 45 -16.45 1.05 7.03
CA GLY A 45 -15.49 1.97 6.42
C GLY A 45 -14.42 1.24 5.62
N TYR A 46 -13.48 2.00 5.09
CA TYR A 46 -12.38 1.44 4.32
C TYR A 46 -11.36 0.75 5.21
N PHE A 47 -11.05 -0.50 4.88
CA PHE A 47 -9.92 -1.24 5.42
C PHE A 47 -9.22 -1.96 4.28
N ALA A 48 -7.91 -1.88 4.23
CA ALA A 48 -7.09 -2.63 3.30
C ALA A 48 -5.94 -3.29 4.08
N GLU A 49 -5.67 -4.55 3.78
CA GLU A 49 -4.43 -5.20 4.20
C GLU A 49 -3.40 -5.14 3.07
N HIS A 50 -2.14 -5.31 3.45
CA HIS A 50 -1.01 -5.35 2.51
C HIS A 50 -0.18 -6.62 2.71
N SER A 51 -0.84 -7.76 2.97
CA SER A 51 -0.19 -9.04 3.24
C SER A 51 0.36 -9.75 1.99
N THR A 52 -0.04 -9.30 0.79
CA THR A 52 0.53 -9.76 -0.48
C THR A 52 0.86 -8.56 -1.39
N PRO A 53 1.78 -8.71 -2.36
CA PRO A 53 2.06 -7.67 -3.36
C PRO A 53 0.79 -7.16 -4.06
N GLU A 54 -0.12 -8.07 -4.42
CA GLU A 54 -1.34 -7.72 -5.14
C GLU A 54 -2.30 -6.89 -4.29
N ARG A 55 -2.43 -7.24 -3.00
CA ARG A 55 -3.25 -6.45 -2.06
C ARG A 55 -2.61 -5.09 -1.75
N TYR A 56 -1.28 -5.02 -1.71
CA TYR A 56 -0.56 -3.75 -1.61
C TYR A 56 -0.81 -2.86 -2.83
N LEU A 57 -0.68 -3.38 -4.04
CA LEU A 57 -0.97 -2.62 -5.26
C LEU A 57 -2.44 -2.19 -5.30
N ALA A 58 -3.38 -3.09 -5.02
CA ALA A 58 -4.80 -2.80 -5.00
C ALA A 58 -5.16 -1.67 -4.02
N GLY A 59 -4.55 -1.64 -2.84
CA GLY A 59 -4.73 -0.55 -1.87
C GLY A 59 -4.26 0.80 -2.40
N ASN A 60 -3.07 0.86 -3.00
CA ASN A 60 -2.55 2.08 -3.62
C ASN A 60 -3.48 2.58 -4.75
N LEU A 61 -3.93 1.68 -5.62
CA LEU A 61 -4.84 2.02 -6.71
C LEU A 61 -6.22 2.50 -6.21
N ALA A 62 -6.74 1.88 -5.15
CA ALA A 62 -8.00 2.28 -4.54
C ALA A 62 -7.92 3.71 -4.00
N LEU A 63 -6.84 4.07 -3.31
CA LEU A 63 -6.64 5.42 -2.77
C LEU A 63 -6.33 6.46 -3.85
N LEU A 64 -5.68 6.08 -4.94
CA LEU A 64 -5.55 6.95 -6.12
C LEU A 64 -6.91 7.26 -6.76
N ALA A 65 -7.79 6.27 -6.84
CA ALA A 65 -9.11 6.43 -7.44
C ALA A 65 -10.11 7.12 -6.51
N ARG A 66 -10.01 6.89 -5.21
CA ARG A 66 -10.94 7.34 -4.17
C ARG A 66 -10.18 7.80 -2.92
N PRO A 67 -9.49 8.95 -2.99
CA PRO A 67 -8.72 9.46 -1.86
C PRO A 67 -9.60 9.79 -0.63
N ASP A 68 -10.91 10.00 -0.83
CA ASP A 68 -11.90 10.21 0.22
C ASP A 68 -12.15 8.99 1.11
N LEU A 69 -11.67 7.80 0.73
CA LEU A 69 -11.71 6.60 1.57
C LEU A 69 -10.88 6.76 2.86
N LEU A 70 -9.89 7.65 2.86
CA LEU A 70 -9.12 8.02 4.05
C LEU A 70 -9.49 9.45 4.48
N PRO A 71 -10.28 9.63 5.55
CA PRO A 71 -10.71 10.95 5.99
C PRO A 71 -9.58 11.80 6.57
N HIS A 72 -8.52 11.16 7.09
CA HIS A 72 -7.38 11.83 7.73
C HIS A 72 -6.06 11.27 7.16
N PRO A 73 -5.74 11.51 5.88
CA PRO A 73 -4.52 11.00 5.30
C PRO A 73 -3.31 11.75 5.87
N PRO A 74 -2.15 11.10 6.04
CA PRO A 74 -0.93 11.74 6.55
C PRO A 74 -0.32 12.75 5.56
N GLY A 75 -0.84 12.81 4.33
CA GLY A 75 -0.41 13.72 3.28
C GLY A 75 -1.22 13.55 2.00
N PRO A 76 -0.85 14.22 0.90
CA PRO A 76 -1.55 14.11 -0.37
C PRO A 76 -1.53 12.68 -0.92
N LEU A 77 -2.70 12.16 -1.27
CA LEU A 77 -2.86 10.82 -1.84
C LEU A 77 -2.77 10.80 -3.37
N THR A 78 -2.99 11.94 -4.02
CA THR A 78 -2.95 12.11 -5.47
C THR A 78 -2.20 13.39 -5.85
N GLY A 79 -1.89 13.52 -7.14
CA GLY A 79 -1.21 14.69 -7.71
C GLY A 79 0.31 14.60 -7.68
N VAL A 80 0.92 15.58 -8.32
CA VAL A 80 2.38 15.76 -8.36
C VAL A 80 2.77 16.74 -7.27
N ASP A 81 3.69 16.33 -6.42
CA ASP A 81 4.24 17.17 -5.37
C ASP A 81 5.05 18.34 -5.96
N SER A 82 5.00 19.51 -5.33
CA SER A 82 5.78 20.67 -5.77
C SER A 82 7.29 20.45 -5.68
N GLY A 83 7.73 19.52 -4.83
CA GLY A 83 9.13 19.12 -4.75
C GLY A 83 9.56 18.08 -5.78
N ALA A 84 8.67 17.61 -6.66
CA ALA A 84 9.01 16.69 -7.74
C ALA A 84 9.60 17.44 -8.94
N GLN A 85 10.55 16.81 -9.62
CA GLN A 85 11.11 17.30 -10.88
C GLN A 85 10.49 16.51 -12.02
N VAL A 86 9.69 17.18 -12.84
CA VAL A 86 9.04 16.57 -14.01
C VAL A 86 9.51 17.30 -15.25
N ASP A 87 10.13 16.58 -16.16
CA ASP A 87 10.55 17.13 -17.44
C ASP A 87 9.33 17.65 -18.23
N ALA A 88 9.52 18.73 -18.99
CA ALA A 88 8.44 19.38 -19.74
C ALA A 88 7.84 18.47 -20.84
N SER A 89 8.59 17.50 -21.36
CA SER A 89 8.08 16.54 -22.34
C SER A 89 7.45 15.29 -21.71
N ALA A 90 7.61 15.08 -20.40
CA ALA A 90 6.99 13.98 -19.70
C ALA A 90 5.46 14.14 -19.64
N ARG A 91 4.75 13.01 -19.75
CA ARG A 91 3.28 12.97 -19.71
C ARG A 91 2.77 12.34 -18.43
N ILE A 92 2.07 13.13 -17.63
CA ILE A 92 1.38 12.67 -16.43
C ILE A 92 -0.09 12.39 -16.78
N VAL A 93 -0.54 11.16 -16.52
CA VAL A 93 -1.90 10.70 -16.80
C VAL A 93 -2.57 10.34 -15.48
N ALA A 94 -3.44 11.21 -14.98
CA ALA A 94 -4.16 10.98 -13.72
C ALA A 94 -5.03 9.70 -13.75
N PRO A 95 -5.31 9.07 -12.59
CA PRO A 95 -4.79 9.43 -11.28
C PRO A 95 -3.34 8.95 -11.08
N VAL A 96 -2.53 9.79 -10.43
CA VAL A 96 -1.16 9.46 -10.01
C VAL A 96 -0.89 10.04 -8.63
N ARG A 97 0.14 9.53 -7.98
CA ARG A 97 0.87 10.23 -6.92
C ARG A 97 2.33 10.29 -7.31
N VAL A 98 2.90 11.48 -7.39
CA VAL A 98 4.35 11.67 -7.56
C VAL A 98 4.84 12.46 -6.36
N ALA A 99 5.62 11.83 -5.49
CA ALA A 99 6.04 12.41 -4.21
C ALA A 99 7.21 13.40 -4.35
N ALA A 100 7.49 14.14 -3.28
CA ALA A 100 8.59 15.09 -3.23
C ALA A 100 9.93 14.43 -3.55
N GLY A 101 10.80 15.14 -4.30
CA GLY A 101 12.11 14.64 -4.72
C GLY A 101 12.08 13.61 -5.84
N ALA A 102 10.91 13.10 -6.25
CA ALA A 102 10.81 12.21 -7.40
C ALA A 102 11.25 12.91 -8.69
N VAL A 103 11.86 12.15 -9.59
CA VAL A 103 12.35 12.64 -10.89
C VAL A 103 11.67 11.88 -12.01
N VAL A 104 10.94 12.58 -12.87
CA VAL A 104 10.36 12.05 -14.10
C VAL A 104 11.11 12.66 -15.27
N GLU A 105 11.91 11.86 -15.96
CA GLU A 105 12.78 12.30 -17.04
C GLU A 105 12.01 12.48 -18.37
N ALA A 106 12.69 13.05 -19.38
CA ALA A 106 12.12 13.38 -20.67
C ALA A 106 11.35 12.23 -21.33
N ASP A 107 10.21 12.55 -21.93
CA ASP A 107 9.34 11.66 -22.71
C ASP A 107 8.77 10.46 -21.94
N ALA A 108 8.95 10.43 -20.61
CA ALA A 108 8.37 9.41 -19.75
C ALA A 108 6.85 9.57 -19.65
N VAL A 109 6.14 8.46 -19.45
CA VAL A 109 4.69 8.43 -19.22
C VAL A 109 4.41 7.83 -17.85
N VAL A 110 3.80 8.62 -16.96
CA VAL A 110 3.44 8.18 -15.61
C VAL A 110 1.91 8.17 -15.48
N GLY A 111 1.36 6.99 -15.23
CA GLY A 111 -0.06 6.75 -15.05
C GLY A 111 -0.80 6.27 -16.32
N PRO A 112 -2.09 5.92 -16.18
CA PRO A 112 -2.91 6.04 -14.97
C PRO A 112 -2.58 4.98 -13.92
N GLY A 113 -2.85 5.30 -12.65
CA GLY A 113 -2.67 4.39 -11.52
C GLY A 113 -1.21 4.23 -11.08
N ALA A 114 -0.37 5.25 -11.22
CA ALA A 114 1.04 5.17 -10.84
C ALA A 114 1.30 5.93 -9.53
N VAL A 115 2.04 5.29 -8.61
CA VAL A 115 2.61 5.92 -7.41
C VAL A 115 4.12 5.94 -7.55
N ILE A 116 4.72 7.13 -7.59
CA ILE A 116 6.17 7.34 -7.56
C ILE A 116 6.52 7.89 -6.19
N GLY A 117 7.23 7.08 -5.39
CA GLY A 117 7.70 7.42 -4.04
C GLY A 117 8.76 8.52 -4.05
N SER A 118 9.10 9.02 -2.86
CA SER A 118 10.07 10.09 -2.71
C SER A 118 11.44 9.70 -3.27
N GLU A 119 12.07 10.60 -4.02
CA GLU A 119 13.36 10.32 -4.69
C GLU A 119 13.31 9.17 -5.72
N GLY A 120 12.12 8.62 -6.01
CA GLY A 120 11.93 7.65 -7.07
C GLY A 120 12.18 8.27 -8.44
N ARG A 121 12.74 7.49 -9.36
CA ARG A 121 13.13 7.97 -10.70
C ARG A 121 12.41 7.18 -11.79
N VAL A 122 11.74 7.89 -12.69
CA VAL A 122 11.21 7.33 -13.94
C VAL A 122 12.12 7.77 -15.06
N ARG A 123 12.82 6.82 -15.68
CA ARG A 123 13.83 7.09 -16.72
C ARG A 123 13.19 7.64 -17.99
N ALA A 124 14.02 8.31 -18.79
CA ALA A 124 13.59 8.88 -20.07
C ALA A 124 12.89 7.82 -20.95
N GLY A 125 11.74 8.18 -21.52
CA GLY A 125 10.91 7.29 -22.34
C GLY A 125 10.26 6.11 -21.61
N ALA A 126 10.43 5.95 -20.30
CA ALA A 126 9.80 4.87 -19.54
C ALA A 126 8.29 5.10 -19.39
N LYS A 127 7.52 4.00 -19.33
CA LYS A 127 6.06 4.02 -19.16
C LYS A 127 5.68 3.25 -17.92
N VAL A 128 5.13 3.93 -16.92
CA VAL A 128 4.74 3.35 -15.64
C VAL A 128 3.23 3.45 -15.49
N VAL A 129 2.54 2.31 -15.48
CA VAL A 129 1.07 2.24 -15.43
C VAL A 129 0.65 1.26 -14.33
N ARG A 130 -0.36 1.62 -13.53
CA ARG A 130 -0.91 0.72 -12.49
C ARG A 130 0.19 0.08 -11.62
N SER A 131 1.15 0.88 -11.17
CA SER A 131 2.40 0.40 -10.56
C SER A 131 2.84 1.32 -9.43
N VAL A 132 3.63 0.77 -8.51
CA VAL A 132 4.25 1.52 -7.41
C VAL A 132 5.77 1.47 -7.57
N VAL A 133 6.40 2.63 -7.65
CA VAL A 133 7.86 2.79 -7.59
C VAL A 133 8.18 3.28 -6.18
N TRP A 134 8.86 2.46 -5.38
CA TRP A 134 9.21 2.82 -4.01
C TRP A 134 10.16 4.01 -3.93
N PRO A 135 10.29 4.64 -2.74
CA PRO A 135 11.29 5.66 -2.52
C PRO A 135 12.69 5.23 -2.99
N GLY A 136 13.36 6.10 -3.76
CA GLY A 136 14.68 5.84 -4.33
C GLY A 136 14.75 4.78 -5.44
N ALA A 137 13.66 4.08 -5.76
CA ALA A 137 13.65 3.06 -6.80
C ALA A 137 13.62 3.69 -8.21
N VAL A 138 14.08 2.93 -9.21
CA VAL A 138 14.20 3.39 -10.60
C VAL A 138 13.32 2.55 -11.52
N ALA A 139 12.41 3.20 -12.24
CA ALA A 139 11.62 2.60 -13.30
C ALA A 139 12.24 2.90 -14.67
N GLN A 140 12.35 1.87 -15.51
CA GLN A 140 12.88 1.96 -16.88
C GLN A 140 12.10 1.01 -17.80
N GLY A 141 11.98 1.36 -19.07
CA GLY A 141 11.17 0.60 -20.04
C GLY A 141 9.68 0.66 -19.72
N GLU A 142 8.94 -0.40 -20.06
CA GLU A 142 7.52 -0.53 -19.74
C GLU A 142 7.32 -1.28 -18.42
N VAL A 143 6.67 -0.62 -17.46
CA VAL A 143 6.35 -1.13 -16.13
C VAL A 143 4.84 -1.08 -15.95
N MET A 144 4.21 -2.25 -15.83
CA MET A 144 2.77 -2.39 -15.67
C MET A 144 2.44 -3.39 -14.57
N GLY A 145 1.46 -3.04 -13.72
CA GLY A 145 0.97 -3.96 -12.68
C GLY A 145 2.03 -4.38 -11.68
N SER A 146 3.06 -3.56 -11.43
CA SER A 146 4.27 -3.99 -10.72
C SER A 146 4.63 -3.08 -9.55
N ILE A 147 5.37 -3.64 -8.59
CA ILE A 147 5.98 -2.92 -7.47
C ILE A 147 7.50 -2.97 -7.66
N LEU A 148 8.13 -1.81 -7.72
CA LEU A 148 9.58 -1.65 -7.90
C LEU A 148 10.21 -1.16 -6.61
N THR A 149 11.29 -1.81 -6.18
CA THR A 149 12.13 -1.45 -5.04
C THR A 149 13.57 -1.18 -5.51
N SER A 150 14.47 -0.82 -4.60
CA SER A 150 15.91 -0.74 -4.90
C SER A 150 16.52 -2.09 -5.28
N GLU A 151 15.94 -3.19 -4.76
CA GLU A 151 16.48 -4.54 -4.87
C GLU A 151 15.88 -5.34 -6.04
N GLY A 152 14.76 -4.87 -6.62
CA GLY A 152 14.12 -5.56 -7.73
C GLY A 152 12.68 -5.16 -7.96
N SER A 153 11.95 -6.01 -8.69
CA SER A 153 10.55 -5.78 -9.04
C SER A 153 9.71 -7.03 -8.86
N VAL A 154 8.46 -6.85 -8.45
CA VAL A 154 7.47 -7.92 -8.32
C VAL A 154 6.23 -7.53 -9.15
N PHE A 155 5.79 -8.44 -10.02
CA PHE A 155 4.48 -8.31 -10.67
C PHE A 155 3.38 -8.59 -9.65
N ALA A 156 2.39 -7.71 -9.58
CA ALA A 156 1.45 -7.61 -8.47
C ALA A 156 0.01 -7.35 -8.95
N GLU A 157 -0.33 -7.71 -10.19
CA GLU A 157 -1.69 -7.58 -10.67
C GLU A 157 -2.50 -8.86 -10.38
N LEU A 158 -3.69 -8.68 -9.79
CA LEU A 158 -4.60 -9.80 -9.56
C LEU A 158 -5.08 -10.33 -10.91
N THR A 159 -4.92 -11.63 -11.16
CA THR A 159 -5.75 -12.33 -12.15
C THR A 159 -7.21 -12.08 -11.77
N PRO A 160 -8.08 -11.61 -12.68
CA PRO A 160 -9.49 -11.44 -12.37
C PRO A 160 -10.05 -12.75 -11.79
N ALA A 161 -10.77 -12.66 -10.67
CA ALA A 161 -11.53 -13.81 -10.19
C ALA A 161 -12.46 -14.27 -11.35
N PRO A 162 -12.58 -15.58 -11.63
CA PRO A 162 -13.56 -16.05 -12.59
C PRO A 162 -14.93 -15.52 -12.17
N GLN A 163 -15.63 -14.89 -13.11
CA GLN A 163 -17.01 -14.45 -12.90
C GLN A 163 -17.83 -15.65 -12.45
N PRO A 164 -18.59 -15.57 -11.35
CA PRO A 164 -19.52 -16.65 -11.00
C PRO A 164 -20.51 -16.79 -12.16
N THR A 165 -20.61 -18.02 -12.68
CA THR A 165 -21.61 -18.44 -13.67
C THR A 165 -23.03 -18.31 -13.15
#